data_AF-A0AAD9PQG4-F1
#
_entry.id   AF-A0AAD9PQG4-F1
#
_cell.length_a   1.000
_cell.length_b   1.000
_cell.length_c   1.000
_cell.angle_alpha   90.00
_cell.angle_beta   90.00
_cell.angle_gamma   90.00
#
_symmetry.space_group_name_H-M   'P 1'
#
loop_
_entity.id
_entity.type
_entity.pdbx_description
1 polymer ?
#
loop_
_entity_poly.entity_id
_entity_poly.type
_entity_poly.pdbx_seq_one_letter_code
_entity_poly.pdbx_strand_id
1 'polypeptide(L)'
;MSAAFNFVALLLAILFSSLESAFIKKPSSPSYAVEGQNLTLAWTYTLDGAVGFSQFTIVTGGNESLIGKKFGPGVIRVEPEYQARFRARATKTRAELSILAVQRSDERTYRVNVVPTGAGSLVQSVDIIVNFPPTIVEISGSQTVTEGENVTLKCLADACMTLTDIRRQDAGVYRCIVHNGIGWPAARDVFIVVQYPVEAIGFGENATVPQGGNKRFSCPVDGNPKPNISWYRGSEVSETPIFSGEKLEARESGCYTCVASNSVGKPVSITQCLEGRNVTLYCFSSGFPSPNVSWLDNTVKEGSILKLLNIGRHRNGSYICLATNACGSDWGKVDINVQYPTEATGPGENATVAEGAVKLFTCSVDGNPEPGIEWYSENNGRILSNGKQLEASKSGCYTCVASNNIGPPVNITHCLAIINASLTSVPPSIISPGGAVEAKVMIARDYSDFYRNLDSGPSKKFVAWFVQEMDKIYMNMPEYNWTLVTGLRPGSVIVHFILHFKTDVTREKGLKNLWVAISSNGTFGGIEAEYVSDESATSPTPASPKSAGIRE
;
A
#
# COMPACT_ATOMS: atom_id res chain seq x y z
N MET A 1 98.89 -4.44 -11.51
CA MET A 1 97.68 -5.31 -11.54
C MET A 1 96.36 -4.56 -11.38
N SER A 2 96.29 -3.40 -10.70
CA SER A 2 95.04 -2.62 -10.56
C SER A 2 94.54 -1.93 -11.85
N ALA A 3 95.44 -1.44 -12.72
CA ALA A 3 95.05 -0.78 -13.98
C ALA A 3 94.41 -1.72 -15.03
N ALA A 4 94.78 -3.00 -15.04
CA ALA A 4 94.22 -3.99 -15.96
C ALA A 4 92.79 -4.41 -15.55
N PHE A 5 92.49 -4.45 -14.25
CA PHE A 5 91.15 -4.74 -13.73
C PHE A 5 90.15 -3.62 -14.05
N ASN A 6 90.58 -2.36 -13.97
CA ASN A 6 89.73 -1.22 -14.32
C ASN A 6 89.46 -1.10 -15.83
N PHE A 7 90.39 -1.51 -16.69
CA PHE A 7 90.17 -1.50 -18.14
C PHE A 7 89.19 -2.59 -18.58
N VAL A 8 89.28 -3.78 -17.99
CA VAL A 8 88.34 -4.89 -18.23
C VAL A 8 86.94 -4.56 -17.68
N ALA A 9 86.84 -3.92 -16.51
CA ALA A 9 85.57 -3.46 -15.96
C ALA A 9 84.90 -2.35 -16.79
N LEU A 10 85.69 -1.42 -17.36
CA LEU A 10 85.17 -0.37 -18.25
C LEU A 10 84.76 -0.92 -19.62
N LEU A 11 85.51 -1.87 -20.19
CA LEU A 11 85.13 -2.56 -21.43
C LEU A 11 83.86 -3.40 -21.25
N LEU A 12 83.74 -4.12 -20.12
CA LEU A 12 82.53 -4.84 -19.77
C LEU A 12 81.37 -3.86 -19.58
N ALA A 13 81.54 -2.73 -18.88
CA ALA A 13 80.49 -1.72 -18.72
C ALA A 13 80.04 -1.07 -20.04
N ILE A 14 80.96 -0.85 -20.99
CA ILE A 14 80.65 -0.33 -22.34
C ILE A 14 79.94 -1.40 -23.20
N LEU A 15 80.36 -2.67 -23.09
CA LEU A 15 79.67 -3.81 -23.74
C LEU A 15 78.27 -4.02 -23.16
N PHE A 16 78.11 -3.99 -21.83
CA PHE A 16 76.81 -4.15 -21.16
C PHE A 16 75.87 -2.97 -21.42
N SER A 17 76.36 -1.72 -21.47
CA SER A 17 75.54 -0.55 -21.83
C SER A 17 75.14 -0.52 -23.31
N SER A 18 75.92 -1.14 -24.21
CA SER A 18 75.55 -1.27 -25.62
C SER A 18 74.44 -2.31 -25.89
N LEU A 19 74.31 -3.36 -25.07
CA LEU A 19 73.33 -4.44 -25.31
C LEU A 19 71.90 -4.11 -24.88
N GLU A 20 71.68 -3.30 -23.84
CA GLU A 20 70.33 -2.81 -23.49
C GLU A 20 69.77 -1.83 -24.53
N SER A 21 70.65 -1.15 -25.29
CA SER A 21 70.28 -0.19 -26.34
C SER A 21 69.80 -0.83 -27.66
N ALA A 22 69.93 -2.15 -27.81
CA ALA A 22 69.60 -2.86 -29.04
C ALA A 22 68.08 -3.12 -29.22
N PHE A 23 67.28 -3.02 -28.16
CA PHE A 23 65.81 -3.08 -28.27
C PHE A 23 65.24 -1.70 -28.64
N ILE A 24 64.66 -1.61 -29.84
CA ILE A 24 63.99 -0.41 -30.35
C ILE A 24 62.62 -0.20 -29.70
N LYS A 25 61.86 -1.29 -29.53
CA LYS A 25 60.52 -1.28 -28.91
C LYS A 25 60.33 -2.56 -28.12
N LYS A 26 59.82 -2.40 -26.91
CA LYS A 26 59.52 -3.47 -25.97
C LYS A 26 58.05 -3.41 -25.56
N PRO A 27 57.41 -4.53 -25.21
CA PRO A 27 56.12 -4.53 -24.55
C PRO A 27 56.19 -3.72 -23.25
N SER A 28 55.07 -3.16 -22.80
CA SER A 28 55.02 -2.54 -21.47
C SER A 28 55.26 -3.60 -20.40
N SER A 29 55.95 -3.26 -19.32
CA SER A 29 56.07 -4.13 -18.14
C SER A 29 55.53 -3.36 -16.95
N PRO A 30 54.35 -3.73 -16.41
CA PRO A 30 53.51 -4.85 -16.82
C PRO A 30 52.80 -4.65 -18.18
N SER A 31 52.49 -5.77 -18.85
CA SER A 31 51.59 -5.86 -20.01
C SER A 31 50.22 -6.35 -19.54
N TYR A 32 49.16 -5.61 -19.87
CA TYR A 32 47.79 -5.96 -19.46
C TYR A 32 47.10 -6.81 -20.52
N ALA A 33 46.49 -7.92 -20.09
CA ALA A 33 45.64 -8.76 -20.92
C ALA A 33 44.23 -8.86 -20.31
N VAL A 34 43.22 -9.19 -21.12
CA VAL A 34 41.88 -9.53 -20.63
C VAL A 34 41.68 -11.03 -20.76
N GLU A 35 41.15 -11.68 -19.72
CA GLU A 35 40.83 -13.11 -19.72
C GLU A 35 39.99 -13.50 -20.95
N GLY A 36 40.41 -14.55 -21.66
CA GLY A 36 39.78 -15.03 -22.89
C GLY A 36 40.19 -14.31 -24.18
N GLN A 37 40.83 -13.14 -24.12
CA GLN A 37 41.37 -12.45 -25.31
C GLN A 37 42.77 -12.95 -25.66
N ASN A 38 43.19 -12.67 -26.91
CA ASN A 38 44.55 -12.99 -27.36
C ASN A 38 45.49 -11.83 -27.04
N LEU A 39 46.64 -12.12 -26.43
CA LEU A 39 47.71 -11.15 -26.18
C LEU A 39 48.91 -11.47 -27.07
N THR A 40 49.54 -10.46 -27.66
CA THR A 40 50.82 -10.62 -28.38
C THR A 40 51.87 -9.69 -27.81
N LEU A 41 52.91 -10.29 -27.25
CA LEU A 41 54.12 -9.60 -26.80
C LEU A 41 55.07 -9.50 -27.99
N ALA A 42 55.43 -8.28 -28.39
CA ALA A 42 56.31 -8.03 -29.52
C ALA A 42 57.53 -7.20 -29.10
N TRP A 43 58.71 -7.75 -29.35
CA TRP A 43 60.00 -7.08 -29.17
C TRP A 43 60.59 -6.77 -30.54
N THR A 44 60.95 -5.52 -30.78
CA THR A 44 61.69 -5.13 -31.97
C THR A 44 63.09 -4.67 -31.59
N TYR A 45 64.07 -5.13 -32.33
CA TYR A 45 65.49 -4.93 -32.00
C TYR A 45 66.34 -4.84 -33.28
N THR A 46 67.56 -4.36 -33.11
CA THR A 46 68.62 -4.41 -34.14
C THR A 46 69.59 -5.53 -33.81
N LEU A 47 69.90 -6.39 -34.79
CA LEU A 47 70.90 -7.46 -34.66
C LEU A 47 71.98 -7.33 -35.71
N ASP A 48 73.23 -7.54 -35.28
CA ASP A 48 74.38 -7.71 -36.17
C ASP A 48 74.49 -9.19 -36.58
N GLY A 49 73.99 -9.50 -37.78
CA GLY A 49 73.97 -10.85 -38.35
C GLY A 49 72.60 -11.54 -38.29
N ALA A 50 72.59 -12.87 -38.48
CA ALA A 50 71.36 -13.67 -38.43
C ALA A 50 71.05 -14.12 -37.00
N VAL A 51 69.79 -14.49 -36.74
CA VAL A 51 69.40 -15.11 -35.46
C VAL A 51 70.00 -16.52 -35.39
N GLY A 52 71.06 -16.68 -34.60
CA GLY A 52 71.69 -17.98 -34.35
C GLY A 52 70.87 -18.84 -33.40
N PHE A 53 70.30 -18.23 -32.37
CA PHE A 53 69.43 -18.89 -31.41
C PHE A 53 68.35 -17.94 -30.89
N SER A 54 67.15 -18.45 -30.61
CA SER A 54 66.13 -17.69 -29.89
C SER A 54 65.25 -18.64 -29.08
N GLN A 55 64.92 -18.21 -27.86
CA GLN A 55 64.03 -18.93 -26.97
C GLN A 55 63.07 -18.00 -26.23
N PHE A 56 61.92 -18.55 -25.86
CA PHE A 56 60.95 -17.95 -24.97
C PHE A 56 60.80 -18.82 -23.72
N THR A 57 60.88 -18.22 -22.54
CA THR A 57 60.77 -18.92 -21.26
C THR A 57 59.77 -18.22 -20.33
N ILE A 58 59.14 -18.99 -19.44
CA ILE A 58 58.38 -18.48 -18.29
C ILE A 58 59.33 -18.51 -17.09
N VAL A 59 59.43 -17.38 -16.37
CA VAL A 59 60.27 -17.27 -15.18
C VAL A 59 59.38 -17.40 -13.94
N THR A 60 59.68 -18.37 -13.07
CA THR A 60 58.96 -18.62 -11.82
C THR A 60 59.93 -18.92 -10.68
N GLY A 61 60.00 -18.05 -9.66
CA GLY A 61 60.80 -18.29 -8.46
C GLY A 61 62.29 -18.57 -8.72
N GLY A 62 62.85 -18.03 -9.81
CA GLY A 62 64.24 -18.25 -10.23
C GLY A 62 64.45 -19.41 -11.23
N ASN A 63 63.44 -20.24 -11.48
CA ASN A 63 63.47 -21.28 -12.51
C ASN A 63 62.89 -20.79 -13.84
N GLU A 64 63.43 -21.31 -14.95
CA GLU A 64 62.95 -21.02 -16.32
C GLU A 64 62.29 -22.24 -16.94
N SER A 65 61.00 -22.14 -17.29
CA SER A 65 60.26 -23.14 -18.07
C SER A 65 60.29 -22.78 -19.54
N LEU A 66 60.70 -23.70 -20.41
CA LEU A 66 60.84 -23.45 -21.85
C LEU A 66 59.48 -23.48 -22.56
N ILE A 67 59.09 -22.35 -23.17
CA ILE A 67 57.90 -22.29 -24.02
C ILE A 67 58.22 -22.80 -25.42
N GLY A 68 59.35 -22.34 -25.97
CA GLY A 68 59.80 -22.77 -27.28
C GLY A 68 61.12 -22.14 -27.69
N LYS A 69 61.85 -22.82 -28.58
CA LYS A 69 63.16 -22.37 -29.08
C LYS A 69 63.37 -22.66 -30.57
N LYS A 70 64.33 -21.97 -31.18
CA LYS A 70 64.87 -22.26 -32.51
C LYS A 70 66.39 -22.11 -32.55
N PHE A 71 66.99 -22.82 -33.48
CA PHE A 71 68.38 -22.66 -33.90
C PHE A 71 68.41 -22.25 -35.38
N GLY A 72 69.17 -21.20 -35.69
CA GLY A 72 69.34 -20.68 -37.05
C GLY A 72 68.03 -20.17 -37.71
N PRO A 73 67.86 -20.39 -39.04
CA PRO A 73 66.74 -19.84 -39.82
C PRO A 73 65.40 -20.59 -39.62
N GLY A 74 65.35 -21.61 -38.76
CA GLY A 74 64.14 -22.41 -38.52
C GLY A 74 62.99 -21.65 -37.85
N VAL A 75 61.86 -22.34 -37.67
CA VAL A 75 60.69 -21.85 -36.90
C VAL A 75 60.89 -22.19 -35.42
N ILE A 76 60.32 -21.38 -34.52
CA ILE A 76 60.29 -21.71 -33.09
C ILE A 76 59.40 -22.93 -32.88
N ARG A 77 60.00 -23.98 -32.33
CA ARG A 77 59.28 -25.17 -31.88
C ARG A 77 58.80 -24.92 -30.47
N VAL A 78 57.50 -24.78 -30.32
CA VAL A 78 56.83 -24.65 -29.02
C VAL A 78 56.74 -26.04 -28.39
N GLU A 79 57.03 -26.17 -27.10
CA GLU A 79 56.94 -27.43 -26.37
C GLU A 79 55.49 -27.96 -26.37
N PRO A 80 55.26 -29.29 -26.44
CA PRO A 80 53.93 -29.88 -26.60
C PRO A 80 52.88 -29.36 -25.61
N GLU A 81 53.28 -29.11 -24.37
CA GLU A 81 52.41 -28.58 -23.30
C GLU A 81 51.88 -27.16 -23.58
N TYR A 82 52.60 -26.36 -24.36
CA TYR A 82 52.23 -24.98 -24.70
C TYR A 82 51.64 -24.84 -26.12
N GLN A 83 51.77 -25.85 -26.99
CA GLN A 83 51.36 -25.79 -28.40
C GLN A 83 49.87 -25.47 -28.60
N ALA A 84 49.00 -25.80 -27.64
CA ALA A 84 47.58 -25.50 -27.76
C ALA A 84 47.30 -23.97 -27.79
N ARG A 85 48.01 -23.20 -26.95
CA ARG A 85 47.70 -21.77 -26.72
C ARG A 85 48.81 -20.80 -27.11
N PHE A 86 50.06 -21.24 -27.22
CA PHE A 86 51.18 -20.35 -27.49
C PHE A 86 51.60 -20.41 -28.95
N ARG A 87 51.88 -19.24 -29.53
CA ARG A 87 52.50 -19.10 -30.86
C ARG A 87 53.72 -18.21 -30.70
N ALA A 88 54.86 -18.65 -31.21
CA ALA A 88 56.12 -17.93 -31.05
C ALA A 88 56.82 -17.76 -32.39
N ARG A 89 57.43 -16.59 -32.60
CA ARG A 89 58.19 -16.26 -33.81
C ARG A 89 59.37 -15.38 -33.47
N ALA A 90 60.51 -15.59 -34.12
CA ALA A 90 61.64 -14.69 -34.03
C ALA A 90 62.32 -14.53 -35.40
N THR A 91 62.59 -13.28 -35.76
CA THR A 91 63.23 -12.84 -37.00
C THR A 91 64.42 -11.95 -36.69
N LYS A 92 65.16 -11.51 -37.71
CA LYS A 92 66.31 -10.61 -37.52
C LYS A 92 65.97 -9.25 -36.89
N THR A 93 64.71 -8.81 -36.92
CA THR A 93 64.28 -7.49 -36.38
C THR A 93 63.17 -7.57 -35.34
N ARG A 94 62.50 -8.72 -35.20
CA ARG A 94 61.29 -8.84 -34.39
C ARG A 94 61.13 -10.23 -33.80
N ALA A 95 60.86 -10.31 -32.51
CA ALA A 95 60.40 -11.49 -31.80
C ALA A 95 58.97 -11.27 -31.28
N GLU A 96 58.13 -12.30 -31.37
CA GLU A 96 56.73 -12.26 -30.96
C GLU A 96 56.36 -13.53 -30.20
N LEU A 97 55.64 -13.35 -29.11
CA LEU A 97 54.98 -14.41 -28.37
C LEU A 97 53.50 -14.06 -28.25
N SER A 98 52.65 -14.84 -28.89
CA SER A 98 51.19 -14.73 -28.79
C SER A 98 50.63 -15.80 -27.88
N ILE A 99 49.82 -15.38 -26.92
CA ILE A 99 49.05 -16.23 -26.01
C ILE A 99 47.59 -16.17 -26.46
N LEU A 100 47.05 -17.31 -26.89
CA LEU A 100 45.66 -17.45 -27.32
C LEU A 100 44.78 -17.73 -26.11
N ALA A 101 43.65 -17.03 -26.02
CA ALA A 101 42.70 -17.12 -24.90
C ALA A 101 43.41 -17.09 -23.53
N VAL A 102 43.92 -15.90 -23.17
CA VAL A 102 44.67 -15.67 -21.93
C VAL A 102 43.86 -16.14 -20.72
N GLN A 103 44.51 -16.84 -19.79
CA GLN A 103 43.94 -17.39 -18.55
C GLN A 103 44.57 -16.70 -17.34
N ARG A 104 43.91 -16.73 -16.18
CA ARG A 104 44.44 -16.17 -14.92
C ARG A 104 45.79 -16.77 -14.51
N SER A 105 46.03 -18.03 -14.87
CA SER A 105 47.30 -18.73 -14.63
C SER A 105 48.48 -18.21 -15.46
N ASP A 106 48.21 -17.39 -16.48
CA ASP A 106 49.21 -16.78 -17.36
C ASP A 106 49.83 -15.50 -16.77
N GLU A 107 49.35 -15.02 -15.62
CA GLU A 107 49.95 -13.92 -14.84
C GLU A 107 51.32 -14.34 -14.29
N ARG A 108 52.34 -14.20 -15.14
CA ARG A 108 53.71 -14.64 -14.93
C ARG A 108 54.68 -13.70 -15.66
N THR A 109 55.96 -13.86 -15.36
CA THR A 109 57.04 -13.18 -16.08
C THR A 109 57.45 -14.01 -17.29
N TYR A 110 57.40 -13.41 -18.47
CA TYR A 110 57.83 -14.03 -19.73
C TYR A 110 59.16 -13.41 -20.16
N ARG A 111 60.09 -14.26 -20.56
CA ARG A 111 61.43 -13.86 -20.99
C ARG A 111 61.67 -14.27 -22.42
N VAL A 112 62.18 -13.33 -23.21
CA VAL A 112 62.73 -13.59 -24.53
C VAL A 112 64.24 -13.54 -24.44
N ASN A 113 64.91 -14.51 -25.06
CA ASN A 113 66.34 -14.49 -25.27
C ASN A 113 66.63 -14.69 -26.77
N VAL A 114 67.35 -13.76 -27.39
CA VAL A 114 67.74 -13.78 -28.81
C VAL A 114 69.26 -13.62 -28.91
N VAL A 115 69.92 -14.60 -29.51
CA VAL A 115 71.38 -14.65 -29.65
C VAL A 115 71.75 -14.56 -31.14
N PRO A 116 72.41 -13.48 -31.60
CA PRO A 116 72.92 -13.37 -32.96
C PRO A 116 74.15 -14.25 -33.20
N THR A 117 74.48 -14.49 -34.47
CA THR A 117 75.67 -15.27 -34.88
C THR A 117 77.01 -14.55 -34.63
N GLY A 118 76.99 -13.22 -34.47
CA GLY A 118 78.18 -12.36 -34.36
C GLY A 118 78.71 -12.09 -32.94
N ALA A 119 78.15 -12.76 -31.92
CA ALA A 119 78.33 -12.53 -30.47
C ALA A 119 77.36 -11.49 -29.83
N GLY A 120 77.03 -11.70 -28.56
CA GLY A 120 76.02 -10.95 -27.80
C GLY A 120 74.75 -11.76 -27.50
N SER A 121 73.92 -11.31 -26.55
CA SER A 121 72.64 -11.97 -26.19
C SER A 121 71.63 -10.91 -25.77
N LEU A 122 70.54 -10.76 -26.52
CA LEU A 122 69.45 -9.85 -26.17
C LEU A 122 68.45 -10.57 -25.27
N VAL A 123 68.36 -10.16 -24.02
CA VAL A 123 67.44 -10.73 -23.02
C VAL A 123 66.50 -9.63 -22.52
N GLN A 124 65.20 -9.91 -22.54
CA GLN A 124 64.20 -9.00 -21.98
C GLN A 124 63.11 -9.81 -21.29
N SER A 125 62.68 -9.36 -20.11
CA SER A 125 61.53 -9.92 -19.39
C SER A 125 60.36 -8.95 -19.42
N VAL A 126 59.14 -9.49 -19.37
CA VAL A 126 57.89 -8.75 -19.26
C VAL A 126 56.95 -9.47 -18.31
N ASP A 127 56.36 -8.71 -17.39
CA ASP A 127 55.32 -9.22 -16.49
C ASP A 127 53.95 -9.06 -17.15
N ILE A 128 53.12 -10.09 -17.12
CA ILE A 128 51.73 -10.00 -17.59
C ILE A 128 50.81 -9.85 -16.38
N ILE A 129 49.90 -8.88 -16.43
CA ILE A 129 48.77 -8.77 -15.50
C ILE A 129 47.49 -9.13 -16.26
N VAL A 130 46.70 -10.07 -15.72
CA VAL A 130 45.47 -10.54 -16.36
C VAL A 130 44.27 -9.87 -15.69
N ASN A 131 43.57 -9.02 -16.44
CA ASN A 131 42.34 -8.38 -16.06
C ASN A 131 41.14 -9.31 -16.33
N PHE A 132 40.27 -9.48 -15.35
CA PHE A 132 39.08 -10.32 -15.46
C PHE A 132 37.86 -9.66 -14.81
N PRO A 133 36.63 -10.08 -15.16
CA PRO A 133 35.41 -9.55 -14.54
C PRO A 133 35.39 -9.77 -13.03
N PRO A 134 34.82 -8.86 -12.24
CA PRO A 134 34.85 -8.95 -10.80
C PRO A 134 34.01 -10.13 -10.29
N THR A 135 34.35 -10.65 -9.11
CA THR A 135 33.57 -11.68 -8.41
C THR A 135 33.36 -11.28 -6.96
N ILE A 136 32.13 -11.43 -6.45
CA ILE A 136 31.81 -11.17 -5.04
C ILE A 136 32.20 -12.40 -4.22
N VAL A 137 33.20 -12.25 -3.34
CA VAL A 137 33.76 -13.34 -2.52
C VAL A 137 33.16 -13.41 -1.11
N GLU A 138 32.68 -12.28 -0.60
CA GLU A 138 32.06 -12.17 0.73
C GLU A 138 30.88 -11.20 0.64
N ILE A 139 29.74 -11.60 1.20
CA ILE A 139 28.54 -10.76 1.29
C ILE A 139 27.78 -11.12 2.58
N SER A 140 27.17 -10.14 3.23
CA SER A 140 26.24 -10.42 4.33
C SER A 140 25.10 -11.33 3.85
N GLY A 141 24.74 -12.32 4.67
CA GLY A 141 23.50 -13.08 4.46
C GLY A 141 22.27 -12.20 4.68
N SER A 142 21.09 -12.73 4.33
CA SER A 142 19.82 -12.08 4.69
C SER A 142 19.71 -11.92 6.21
N GLN A 143 19.25 -10.75 6.65
CA GLN A 143 19.19 -10.40 8.06
C GLN A 143 17.75 -10.10 8.48
N THR A 144 17.41 -10.52 9.70
CA THR A 144 16.16 -10.20 10.36
C THR A 144 16.49 -9.32 11.56
N VAL A 145 15.92 -8.12 11.60
CA VAL A 145 16.33 -7.05 12.52
C VAL A 145 15.09 -6.43 13.15
N THR A 146 15.15 -6.03 14.42
CA THR A 146 14.02 -5.36 15.07
C THR A 146 14.01 -3.87 14.72
N GLU A 147 12.82 -3.28 14.55
CA GLU A 147 12.65 -1.85 14.29
C GLU A 147 13.36 -1.00 15.38
N GLY A 148 14.19 -0.05 14.94
CA GLY A 148 15.04 0.78 15.79
C GLY A 148 16.48 0.27 15.99
N GLU A 149 16.81 -0.95 15.57
CA GLU A 149 18.19 -1.45 15.62
C GLU A 149 19.03 -1.02 14.40
N ASN A 150 20.33 -1.29 14.47
CA ASN A 150 21.29 -1.00 13.41
C ASN A 150 21.72 -2.29 12.71
N VAL A 151 21.94 -2.23 11.40
CA VAL A 151 22.40 -3.36 10.61
C VAL A 151 23.53 -2.95 9.67
N THR A 152 24.55 -3.81 9.57
CA THR A 152 25.69 -3.59 8.68
C THR A 152 25.69 -4.66 7.59
N LEU A 153 25.58 -4.21 6.34
CA LEU A 153 25.69 -5.04 5.15
C LEU A 153 27.11 -4.97 4.59
N LYS A 154 27.73 -6.13 4.38
CA LYS A 154 29.03 -6.27 3.72
C LYS A 154 28.81 -6.70 2.27
N CYS A 155 29.53 -6.06 1.35
CA CYS A 155 29.48 -6.32 -0.09
C CYS A 155 30.85 -6.76 -0.63
N LEU A 156 31.93 -6.42 0.07
CA LEU A 156 33.32 -6.90 -0.08
C LEU A 156 34.02 -6.80 1.30
N ALA A 157 35.21 -7.41 1.47
CA ALA A 157 35.95 -7.41 2.75
C ALA A 157 36.08 -6.01 3.38
N ASP A 158 36.30 -4.97 2.54
CA ASP A 158 36.49 -3.59 3.00
C ASP A 158 35.30 -2.66 2.69
N ALA A 159 34.27 -3.15 1.98
CA ALA A 159 33.11 -2.34 1.58
C ALA A 159 31.87 -2.71 2.41
N CYS A 160 31.52 -1.84 3.35
CA CYS A 160 30.37 -1.99 4.24
C CYS A 160 29.39 -0.82 4.11
N MET A 161 28.10 -1.10 4.24
CA MET A 161 27.03 -0.12 4.37
C MET A 161 26.32 -0.34 5.70
N THR A 162 26.26 0.69 6.53
CA THR A 162 25.56 0.65 7.82
C THR A 162 24.24 1.39 7.70
N LEU A 163 23.15 0.72 8.04
CA LEU A 163 21.83 1.29 8.23
C LEU A 163 21.61 1.46 9.73
N THR A 164 21.23 2.66 10.15
CA THR A 164 20.99 3.00 11.56
C THR A 164 19.54 3.37 11.78
N ASP A 165 18.99 3.04 12.96
CA ASP A 165 17.58 3.30 13.31
C ASP A 165 16.62 2.74 12.26
N ILE A 166 16.73 1.44 11.97
CA ILE A 166 16.00 0.82 10.87
C ILE A 166 14.49 0.89 11.11
N ARG A 167 13.73 1.25 10.07
CA ARG A 167 12.27 1.35 10.11
C ARG A 167 11.62 0.29 9.25
N ARG A 168 10.35 0.00 9.48
CA ARG A 168 9.61 -1.01 8.69
C ARG A 168 9.63 -0.75 7.18
N GLN A 169 9.75 0.50 6.74
CA GLN A 169 9.91 0.87 5.32
C GLN A 169 11.29 0.53 4.72
N ASP A 170 12.31 0.27 5.53
CA ASP A 170 13.65 -0.10 5.06
C ASP A 170 13.75 -1.60 4.75
N ALA A 171 12.70 -2.37 5.04
CA ALA A 171 12.61 -3.77 4.67
C ALA A 171 12.59 -3.93 3.15
N GLY A 172 13.37 -4.88 2.63
CA GLY A 172 13.42 -5.10 1.20
C GLY A 172 14.72 -5.74 0.72
N VAL A 173 14.94 -5.61 -0.59
CA VAL A 173 16.08 -6.18 -1.28
C VAL A 173 17.17 -5.13 -1.45
N TYR A 174 18.35 -5.43 -0.92
CA TYR A 174 19.55 -4.62 -1.07
C TYR A 174 20.49 -5.32 -2.04
N ARG A 175 20.87 -4.62 -3.12
CA ARG A 175 21.70 -5.16 -4.18
C ARG A 175 23.13 -4.61 -4.11
N CYS A 176 24.07 -5.51 -3.90
CA CYS A 176 25.50 -5.26 -3.99
C CYS A 176 25.93 -5.40 -5.46
N ILE A 177 26.55 -4.36 -6.04
CA ILE A 177 27.05 -4.35 -7.42
C ILE A 177 28.53 -3.99 -7.40
N VAL A 178 29.37 -4.85 -7.99
CA VAL A 178 30.82 -4.63 -8.10
C VAL A 178 31.20 -4.55 -9.57
N HIS A 179 31.92 -3.50 -9.96
CA HIS A 179 32.39 -3.26 -11.31
C HIS A 179 33.86 -2.82 -11.30
N ASN A 180 34.67 -3.39 -12.19
CA ASN A 180 36.07 -2.97 -12.40
C ASN A 180 36.33 -2.52 -13.86
N GLY A 181 35.26 -2.29 -14.63
CA GLY A 181 35.33 -1.90 -16.05
C GLY A 181 35.61 -3.03 -17.02
N ILE A 182 35.79 -4.28 -16.54
CA ILE A 182 36.10 -5.45 -17.37
C ILE A 182 34.91 -6.41 -17.34
N GLY A 183 34.35 -6.70 -18.52
CA GLY A 183 33.18 -7.59 -18.66
C GLY A 183 31.93 -7.06 -17.97
N TRP A 184 31.06 -7.98 -17.52
CA TRP A 184 29.81 -7.64 -16.83
C TRP A 184 30.03 -7.47 -15.32
N PRO A 185 29.33 -6.52 -14.67
CA PRO A 185 29.42 -6.36 -13.22
C PRO A 185 28.87 -7.59 -12.49
N ALA A 186 29.48 -7.93 -11.36
CA ALA A 186 28.93 -8.94 -10.47
C ALA A 186 27.87 -8.30 -9.57
N ALA A 187 26.73 -8.97 -9.41
CA ALA A 187 25.66 -8.52 -8.54
C ALA A 187 25.13 -9.66 -7.66
N ARG A 188 24.80 -9.32 -6.42
CA ARG A 188 24.16 -10.21 -5.44
C ARG A 188 23.16 -9.43 -4.60
N ASP A 189 22.07 -10.10 -4.25
CA ASP A 189 20.96 -9.53 -3.51
C ASP A 189 20.94 -10.08 -2.07
N VAL A 190 20.65 -9.21 -1.11
CA VAL A 190 20.48 -9.51 0.32
C VAL A 190 19.12 -9.00 0.76
N PHE A 191 18.43 -9.78 1.59
CA PHE A 191 17.12 -9.41 2.11
C PHE A 191 17.25 -8.91 3.53
N ILE A 192 16.64 -7.76 3.81
CA ILE A 192 16.40 -7.29 5.17
C ILE A 192 14.93 -7.45 5.50
N VAL A 193 14.65 -8.19 6.57
CA VAL A 193 13.32 -8.32 7.16
C VAL A 193 13.29 -7.52 8.46
N VAL A 194 12.42 -6.51 8.53
CA VAL A 194 12.29 -5.68 9.74
C VAL A 194 11.12 -6.17 10.57
N GLN A 195 11.39 -6.66 11.78
CA GLN A 195 10.38 -7.09 12.74
C GLN A 195 9.92 -5.91 13.61
N TYR A 196 8.63 -5.83 13.88
CA TYR A 196 8.00 -4.78 14.68
C TYR A 196 6.82 -5.37 15.50
N PRO A 197 6.51 -4.78 16.66
CA PRO A 197 5.48 -5.28 17.55
C PRO A 197 4.09 -5.22 16.92
N VAL A 198 3.16 -5.96 17.51
CA VAL A 198 1.76 -5.92 17.09
C VAL A 198 1.15 -4.55 17.43
N GLU A 199 0.44 -3.95 16.48
CA GLU A 199 -0.24 -2.66 16.62
C GLU A 199 -1.69 -2.78 16.14
N ALA A 200 -2.63 -2.10 16.82
CA ALA A 200 -4.01 -1.99 16.37
C ALA A 200 -4.10 -0.97 15.22
N ILE A 201 -4.61 -1.40 14.06
CA ILE A 201 -4.79 -0.56 12.86
C ILE A 201 -6.25 -0.14 12.65
N GLY A 202 -7.15 -0.59 13.51
CA GLY A 202 -8.57 -0.23 13.47
C GLY A 202 -9.29 -0.66 14.73
N PHE A 203 -10.59 -0.42 14.77
CA PHE A 203 -11.39 -0.57 15.98
C PHE A 203 -12.27 -1.83 15.99
N GLY A 204 -12.29 -2.59 14.89
CA GLY A 204 -13.10 -3.79 14.73
C GLY A 204 -14.54 -3.46 14.32
N GLU A 205 -15.32 -4.48 13.99
CA GLU A 205 -16.68 -4.33 13.46
C GLU A 205 -17.68 -5.05 14.37
N ASN A 206 -18.78 -4.41 14.76
CA ASN A 206 -19.94 -5.13 15.30
C ASN A 206 -20.95 -5.41 14.20
N ALA A 207 -21.96 -6.20 14.55
CA ALA A 207 -23.16 -6.33 13.74
C ALA A 207 -24.35 -6.60 14.63
N THR A 208 -25.51 -6.10 14.20
CA THR A 208 -26.79 -6.62 14.64
C THR A 208 -27.21 -7.72 13.66
N VAL A 209 -27.62 -8.86 14.19
CA VAL A 209 -27.98 -10.03 13.38
C VAL A 209 -29.36 -10.52 13.83
N PRO A 210 -30.26 -10.88 12.89
CA PRO A 210 -31.54 -11.49 13.24
C PRO A 210 -31.35 -12.74 14.10
N GLN A 211 -32.36 -13.07 14.91
CA GLN A 211 -32.32 -14.25 15.77
C GLN A 211 -32.00 -15.52 14.96
N GLY A 212 -30.92 -16.20 15.33
CA GLY A 212 -30.43 -17.42 14.65
C GLY A 212 -29.38 -17.18 13.54
N GLY A 213 -29.01 -15.94 13.23
CA GLY A 213 -27.91 -15.64 12.32
C GLY A 213 -26.53 -15.64 12.98
N ASN A 214 -25.48 -15.46 12.18
CA ASN A 214 -24.07 -15.38 12.58
C ASN A 214 -23.38 -14.14 12.00
N LYS A 215 -22.29 -13.70 12.63
CA LYS A 215 -21.40 -12.64 12.09
C LYS A 215 -19.95 -13.08 12.19
N ARG A 216 -19.18 -12.78 11.15
CA ARG A 216 -17.74 -12.98 11.13
C ARG A 216 -17.01 -11.68 11.52
N PHE A 217 -16.31 -11.73 12.64
CA PHE A 217 -15.45 -10.66 13.17
C PHE A 217 -14.01 -10.85 12.69
N SER A 218 -13.28 -9.75 12.49
CA SER A 218 -11.84 -9.74 12.23
C SER A 218 -11.13 -8.88 13.27
N CYS A 219 -9.90 -9.27 13.64
CA CYS A 219 -9.07 -8.48 14.55
C CYS A 219 -8.19 -7.53 13.71
N PRO A 220 -8.40 -6.21 13.75
CA PRO A 220 -7.68 -5.25 12.90
C PRO A 220 -6.32 -4.91 13.51
N VAL A 221 -5.37 -5.83 13.37
CA VAL A 221 -4.00 -5.69 13.86
C VAL A 221 -2.99 -5.87 12.74
N ASP A 222 -1.86 -5.19 12.85
CA ASP A 222 -0.68 -5.40 12.01
C ASP A 222 0.52 -5.76 12.88
N GLY A 223 1.50 -6.46 12.32
CA GLY A 223 2.71 -6.85 13.02
C GLY A 223 3.58 -7.77 12.18
N ASN A 224 4.90 -7.66 12.36
CA ASN A 224 5.86 -8.58 11.75
C ASN A 224 6.83 -9.12 12.81
N PRO A 225 6.85 -10.44 13.10
CA PRO A 225 6.17 -11.53 12.40
C PRO A 225 4.64 -11.46 12.49
N LYS A 226 3.96 -12.11 11.53
CA LYS A 226 2.49 -12.15 11.46
C LYS A 226 1.91 -12.51 12.84
N PRO A 227 0.97 -11.72 13.39
CA PRO A 227 0.46 -11.95 14.74
C PRO A 227 -0.35 -13.25 14.84
N ASN A 228 -0.20 -13.95 15.96
CA ASN A 228 -1.12 -15.00 16.39
C ASN A 228 -2.32 -14.37 17.09
N ILE A 229 -3.53 -14.75 16.71
CA ILE A 229 -4.77 -14.12 17.17
C ILE A 229 -5.64 -15.14 17.92
N SER A 230 -6.00 -14.79 19.14
CA SER A 230 -6.89 -15.57 20.02
C SER A 230 -8.10 -14.75 20.41
N TRP A 231 -9.28 -15.36 20.33
CA TRP A 231 -10.56 -14.72 20.63
C TRP A 231 -11.12 -15.20 21.96
N TYR A 232 -11.79 -14.27 22.63
CA TYR A 232 -12.40 -14.46 23.95
C TYR A 232 -13.78 -13.82 23.97
N ARG A 233 -14.67 -14.37 24.81
CA ARG A 233 -16.00 -13.80 25.04
C ARG A 233 -15.91 -12.80 26.20
N GLY A 234 -16.33 -11.57 25.95
CA GLY A 234 -16.15 -10.45 26.86
C GLY A 234 -14.68 -10.13 27.11
N SER A 235 -14.44 -9.57 28.30
CA SER A 235 -13.14 -9.32 28.92
C SER A 235 -12.22 -10.49 29.18
N GLU A 236 -12.88 -11.62 29.35
CA GLU A 236 -12.37 -12.75 30.10
C GLU A 236 -11.42 -13.50 29.19
N VAL A 237 -10.16 -13.08 29.24
CA VAL A 237 -9.04 -13.88 28.76
C VAL A 237 -8.93 -15.08 29.73
N SER A 238 -9.83 -16.05 29.58
CA SER A 238 -9.68 -17.34 30.26
C SER A 238 -8.39 -18.01 29.78
N GLU A 239 -7.93 -19.06 30.47
CA GLU A 239 -6.78 -19.83 29.98
C GLU A 239 -7.02 -20.44 28.59
N THR A 240 -8.29 -20.56 28.14
CA THR A 240 -8.65 -21.20 26.88
C THR A 240 -9.43 -20.25 25.95
N PRO A 241 -8.85 -19.85 24.80
CA PRO A 241 -9.57 -19.03 23.83
C PRO A 241 -10.80 -19.77 23.30
N ILE A 242 -11.87 -19.02 23.03
CA ILE A 242 -13.06 -19.58 22.35
C ILE A 242 -12.76 -19.97 20.91
N PHE A 243 -11.74 -19.33 20.31
CA PHE A 243 -11.28 -19.59 18.96
C PHE A 243 -9.88 -18.99 18.76
N SER A 244 -9.03 -19.67 18.00
CA SER A 244 -7.73 -19.13 17.57
C SER A 244 -7.71 -19.03 16.05
N GLY A 245 -7.53 -17.81 15.55
CA GLY A 245 -7.55 -17.51 14.13
C GLY A 245 -7.89 -16.04 13.84
N GLU A 246 -7.62 -15.62 12.60
CA GLU A 246 -7.76 -14.22 12.17
C GLU A 246 -9.22 -13.73 12.19
N LYS A 247 -10.17 -14.64 11.98
CA LYS A 247 -11.60 -14.34 11.85
C LYS A 247 -12.46 -15.24 12.72
N LEU A 248 -13.19 -14.65 13.66
CA LEU A 248 -14.13 -15.35 14.54
C LEU A 248 -15.53 -15.36 13.93
N GLU A 249 -16.19 -16.50 13.87
CA GLU A 249 -17.63 -16.59 13.57
C GLU A 249 -18.44 -16.64 14.86
N ALA A 250 -19.03 -15.50 15.24
CA ALA A 250 -19.84 -15.37 16.43
C ALA A 250 -21.31 -15.69 16.14
N ARG A 251 -21.91 -16.49 17.02
CA ARG A 251 -23.33 -16.91 16.97
C ARG A 251 -24.13 -16.41 18.16
N GLU A 252 -23.45 -15.93 19.20
CA GLU A 252 -24.06 -15.45 20.43
C GLU A 252 -23.87 -13.95 20.57
N SER A 253 -24.84 -13.27 21.18
CA SER A 253 -24.75 -11.85 21.47
C SER A 253 -23.82 -11.61 22.66
N GLY A 254 -22.88 -10.67 22.52
CA GLY A 254 -21.99 -10.30 23.61
C GLY A 254 -20.85 -9.42 23.13
N CYS A 255 -20.01 -8.98 24.07
CA CYS A 255 -18.72 -8.39 23.74
C CYS A 255 -17.73 -9.48 23.34
N TYR A 256 -16.80 -9.16 22.45
CA TYR A 256 -15.73 -10.08 22.05
C TYR A 256 -14.39 -9.38 22.14
N THR A 257 -13.37 -10.09 22.63
CA THR A 257 -12.00 -9.58 22.72
C THR A 257 -11.10 -10.42 21.84
N CYS A 258 -10.34 -9.77 20.95
CA CYS A 258 -9.22 -10.42 20.29
C CYS A 258 -7.91 -10.01 20.96
N VAL A 259 -7.06 -10.99 21.23
CA VAL A 259 -5.70 -10.80 21.73
C VAL A 259 -4.76 -11.23 20.61
N ALA A 260 -3.92 -10.31 20.17
CA ALA A 260 -2.96 -10.52 19.11
C ALA A 260 -1.53 -10.38 19.66
N SER A 261 -0.67 -11.34 19.35
CA SER A 261 0.72 -11.36 19.82
C SER A 261 1.66 -11.87 18.75
N ASN A 262 2.90 -11.36 18.75
CA ASN A 262 4.00 -11.92 17.97
C ASN A 262 5.24 -12.03 18.88
N SER A 263 6.39 -12.39 18.30
CA SER A 263 7.64 -12.53 19.04
C SER A 263 8.27 -11.20 19.47
N VAL A 264 7.64 -10.06 19.16
CA VAL A 264 8.22 -8.72 19.37
C VAL A 264 7.26 -7.85 20.19
N GLY A 265 7.76 -7.27 21.27
CA GLY A 265 6.99 -6.38 22.12
C GLY A 265 5.84 -7.08 22.87
N LYS A 266 4.82 -6.29 23.23
CA LYS A 266 3.70 -6.74 24.08
C LYS A 266 2.48 -7.10 23.23
N PRO A 267 1.66 -8.07 23.67
CA PRO A 267 0.40 -8.37 23.00
C PRO A 267 -0.55 -7.18 23.05
N VAL A 268 -1.34 -7.03 21.98
CA VAL A 268 -2.42 -6.05 21.90
C VAL A 268 -3.74 -6.75 22.09
N SER A 269 -4.63 -6.16 22.87
CA SER A 269 -5.99 -6.66 23.08
C SER A 269 -7.02 -5.61 22.69
N ILE A 270 -8.02 -6.02 21.90
CA ILE A 270 -9.10 -5.15 21.41
C ILE A 270 -10.43 -5.76 21.84
N THR A 271 -11.16 -5.06 22.71
CA THR A 271 -12.51 -5.44 23.14
C THR A 271 -13.56 -4.65 22.35
N GLN A 272 -14.44 -5.36 21.65
CA GLN A 272 -15.50 -4.80 20.83
C GLN A 272 -16.86 -4.98 21.53
N CYS A 273 -17.57 -3.87 21.76
CA CYS A 273 -18.83 -3.85 22.49
C CYS A 273 -19.81 -2.83 21.92
N LEU A 274 -21.11 -3.10 22.09
CA LEU A 274 -22.17 -2.13 21.82
C LEU A 274 -22.35 -1.19 23.03
N GLU A 275 -22.74 0.05 22.75
CA GLU A 275 -23.14 1.02 23.78
C GLU A 275 -24.24 0.44 24.69
N GLY A 276 -24.14 0.76 25.98
CA GLY A 276 -25.04 0.29 27.03
C GLY A 276 -24.78 -1.14 27.54
N ARG A 277 -23.80 -1.85 26.99
CA ARG A 277 -23.39 -3.17 27.49
C ARG A 277 -22.47 -3.08 28.71
N ASN A 278 -22.37 -4.19 29.45
CA ASN A 278 -21.44 -4.33 30.56
C ASN A 278 -20.16 -5.01 30.09
N VAL A 279 -19.02 -4.43 30.45
CA VAL A 279 -17.67 -4.91 30.11
C VAL A 279 -16.89 -5.13 31.40
N THR A 280 -16.11 -6.21 31.47
CA THR A 280 -15.26 -6.50 32.64
C THR A 280 -13.86 -6.80 32.18
N LEU A 281 -12.93 -5.86 32.34
CA LEU A 281 -11.53 -6.07 31.98
C LEU A 281 -10.81 -6.87 33.06
N TYR A 282 -9.92 -7.76 32.63
CA TYR A 282 -9.07 -8.58 33.51
C TYR A 282 -7.60 -8.29 33.22
N CYS A 283 -6.81 -8.20 34.28
CA CYS A 283 -5.37 -8.08 34.19
C CYS A 283 -4.71 -9.23 34.93
N PHE A 284 -4.10 -10.13 34.17
CA PHE A 284 -3.33 -11.24 34.67
C PHE A 284 -1.86 -10.84 34.71
N SER A 285 -1.29 -10.80 35.91
CA SER A 285 0.11 -10.48 36.15
C SER A 285 0.76 -11.60 36.95
N SER A 286 2.06 -11.80 36.72
CA SER A 286 2.89 -12.72 37.47
C SER A 286 4.21 -12.04 37.83
N GLY A 287 4.79 -12.43 38.95
CA GLY A 287 6.04 -11.85 39.43
C GLY A 287 6.35 -12.32 40.85
N PHE A 288 7.62 -12.23 41.22
CA PHE A 288 8.07 -12.52 42.57
C PHE A 288 8.89 -11.34 43.13
N PRO A 289 8.48 -10.70 44.23
CA PRO A 289 7.23 -10.90 44.97
C PRO A 289 5.97 -10.62 44.12
N SER A 290 4.83 -11.18 44.50
CA SER A 290 3.57 -10.98 43.76
C SER A 290 3.27 -9.49 43.57
N PRO A 291 3.02 -9.02 42.33
CA PRO A 291 2.81 -7.60 42.05
C PRO A 291 1.42 -7.13 42.47
N ASN A 292 1.34 -5.87 42.93
CA ASN A 292 0.07 -5.16 43.09
C ASN A 292 -0.40 -4.62 41.74
N VAL A 293 -1.70 -4.72 41.46
CA VAL A 293 -2.28 -4.40 40.16
C VAL A 293 -3.23 -3.20 40.27
N SER A 294 -3.07 -2.24 39.36
CA SER A 294 -3.96 -1.10 39.21
C SER A 294 -4.28 -0.80 37.75
N TRP A 295 -5.45 -0.23 37.50
CA TRP A 295 -5.90 0.22 36.20
C TRP A 295 -5.84 1.74 36.10
N LEU A 296 -5.40 2.23 34.95
CA LEU A 296 -5.40 3.63 34.57
C LEU A 296 -6.50 3.87 33.51
N ASP A 297 -7.58 4.52 33.93
CA ASP A 297 -8.79 4.87 33.15
C ASP A 297 -9.20 6.31 33.51
N ASN A 298 -8.41 7.30 33.06
CA ASN A 298 -8.43 8.72 33.52
C ASN A 298 -8.28 8.94 35.05
N THR A 299 -8.38 7.87 35.83
CA THR A 299 -8.35 7.72 37.28
C THR A 299 -7.70 6.37 37.60
N VAL A 300 -7.04 6.27 38.75
CA VAL A 300 -6.41 5.01 39.18
C VAL A 300 -7.43 4.17 39.92
N LYS A 301 -7.61 2.90 39.52
CA LYS A 301 -8.48 1.92 40.20
C LYS A 301 -7.67 0.71 40.61
N GLU A 302 -7.66 0.37 41.89
CA GLU A 302 -6.94 -0.79 42.40
C GLU A 302 -7.69 -2.10 42.10
N GLY A 303 -6.91 -3.16 41.86
CA GLY A 303 -7.42 -4.51 41.64
C GLY A 303 -7.19 -5.02 40.21
N SER A 304 -7.19 -6.35 40.06
CA SER A 304 -7.00 -7.04 38.78
C SER A 304 -8.22 -7.02 37.86
N ILE A 305 -9.39 -6.60 38.36
CA ILE A 305 -10.66 -6.65 37.65
C ILE A 305 -11.29 -5.26 37.60
N LEU A 306 -11.54 -4.74 36.39
CA LEU A 306 -12.19 -3.46 36.16
C LEU A 306 -13.57 -3.67 35.50
N LYS A 307 -14.64 -3.44 36.26
CA LYS A 307 -16.03 -3.53 35.78
C LYS A 307 -16.53 -2.18 35.25
N LEU A 308 -16.89 -2.14 33.97
CA LEU A 308 -17.49 -1.00 33.27
C LEU A 308 -18.94 -1.35 32.95
N LEU A 309 -19.86 -0.90 33.78
CA LEU A 309 -21.30 -1.14 33.59
C LEU A 309 -21.89 -0.05 32.69
N ASN A 310 -22.86 -0.43 31.85
CA ASN A 310 -23.58 0.45 30.94
C ASN A 310 -22.62 1.38 30.16
N ILE A 311 -21.71 0.79 29.38
CA ILE A 311 -20.61 1.51 28.76
C ILE A 311 -21.13 2.53 27.73
N GLY A 312 -20.79 3.81 27.91
CA GLY A 312 -21.14 4.89 26.98
C GLY A 312 -20.02 5.19 25.98
N ARG A 313 -20.34 5.83 24.86
CA ARG A 313 -19.37 6.18 23.80
C ARG A 313 -18.15 7.00 24.27
N HIS A 314 -18.28 7.78 25.35
CA HIS A 314 -17.18 8.55 25.95
C HIS A 314 -16.12 7.68 26.67
N ARG A 315 -16.39 6.39 26.89
CA ARG A 315 -15.44 5.41 27.46
C ARG A 315 -14.64 4.66 26.40
N ASN A 316 -14.79 5.07 25.13
CA ASN A 316 -13.95 4.58 24.05
C ASN A 316 -12.49 5.01 24.26
N GLY A 317 -11.55 4.08 24.18
CA GLY A 317 -10.13 4.40 24.32
C GLY A 317 -9.30 3.29 24.94
N SER A 318 -8.07 3.65 25.30
CA SER A 318 -7.06 2.75 25.82
C SER A 318 -7.09 2.69 27.35
N TYR A 319 -7.08 1.48 27.88
CA TYR A 319 -7.02 1.18 29.30
C TYR A 319 -5.69 0.49 29.59
N ILE A 320 -4.93 1.00 30.56
CA ILE A 320 -3.62 0.45 30.92
C ILE A 320 -3.75 -0.23 32.28
N CYS A 321 -3.32 -1.48 32.36
CA CYS A 321 -3.08 -2.16 33.62
C CYS A 321 -1.60 -2.03 33.99
N LEU A 322 -1.31 -1.59 35.21
CA LEU A 322 0.03 -1.51 35.79
C LEU A 322 0.17 -2.57 36.89
N ALA A 323 1.19 -3.41 36.81
CA ALA A 323 1.55 -4.40 37.81
C ALA A 323 2.90 -4.02 38.43
N THR A 324 2.94 -3.72 39.72
CA THR A 324 4.15 -3.22 40.40
C THR A 324 4.50 -4.07 41.62
N ASN A 325 5.76 -4.46 41.75
CA ASN A 325 6.31 -5.10 42.95
C ASN A 325 7.59 -4.39 43.42
N ALA A 326 8.24 -4.91 44.46
CA ALA A 326 9.47 -4.33 45.01
C ALA A 326 10.66 -4.32 44.03
N CYS A 327 10.62 -5.13 42.97
CA CYS A 327 11.69 -5.25 41.98
C CYS A 327 11.46 -4.37 40.75
N GLY A 328 10.24 -3.90 40.50
CA GLY A 328 9.92 -3.06 39.35
C GLY A 328 8.43 -3.03 39.01
N SER A 329 8.13 -2.52 37.82
CA SER A 329 6.78 -2.39 37.29
C SER A 329 6.70 -2.88 35.85
N ASP A 330 5.64 -3.60 35.52
CA ASP A 330 5.27 -3.96 34.16
C ASP A 330 3.83 -3.53 33.86
N TRP A 331 3.42 -3.51 32.59
CA TRP A 331 2.10 -3.03 32.19
C TRP A 331 1.51 -3.76 30.98
N GLY A 332 0.19 -3.78 30.89
CA GLY A 332 -0.57 -4.27 29.74
C GLY A 332 -1.56 -3.22 29.26
N LYS A 333 -1.93 -3.26 27.97
CA LYS A 333 -2.88 -2.33 27.37
C LYS A 333 -4.02 -3.09 26.70
N VAL A 334 -5.24 -2.60 26.92
CA VAL A 334 -6.46 -3.03 26.24
C VAL A 334 -7.16 -1.84 25.62
N ASP A 335 -7.47 -1.93 24.34
CA ASP A 335 -8.25 -0.93 23.63
C ASP A 335 -9.71 -1.34 23.65
N ILE A 336 -10.56 -0.51 24.26
CA ILE A 336 -12.01 -0.68 24.22
C ILE A 336 -12.55 0.14 23.06
N ASN A 337 -13.20 -0.56 22.12
CA ASN A 337 -14.00 0.07 21.09
C ASN A 337 -15.49 0.02 21.45
N VAL A 338 -16.05 1.17 21.81
CA VAL A 338 -17.50 1.32 22.10
C VAL A 338 -18.22 1.74 20.84
N GLN A 339 -19.00 0.82 20.26
CA GLN A 339 -19.72 1.03 19.01
C GLN A 339 -21.20 1.35 19.27
N TYR A 340 -21.77 2.21 18.45
CA TYR A 340 -23.12 2.76 18.58
C TYR A 340 -23.72 3.04 17.18
N PRO A 341 -25.06 3.03 17.06
CA PRO A 341 -25.73 3.31 15.79
C PRO A 341 -25.42 4.71 15.27
N THR A 342 -25.71 4.92 13.99
CA THR A 342 -25.62 6.26 13.41
C THR A 342 -26.70 7.16 14.01
N GLU A 343 -26.34 8.38 14.40
CA GLU A 343 -27.22 9.37 15.02
C GLU A 343 -27.00 10.76 14.39
N ALA A 344 -28.07 11.56 14.28
CA ALA A 344 -27.95 12.95 13.84
C ALA A 344 -27.38 13.82 14.95
N THR A 345 -26.29 14.53 14.68
CA THR A 345 -25.68 15.49 15.62
C THR A 345 -26.21 16.91 15.44
N GLY A 346 -26.94 17.17 14.35
CA GLY A 346 -27.58 18.46 14.11
C GLY A 346 -28.75 18.34 13.15
N PRO A 347 -29.64 19.34 13.13
CA PRO A 347 -30.71 19.40 12.15
C PRO A 347 -30.17 19.72 10.76
N GLY A 348 -31.02 19.51 9.76
CA GLY A 348 -30.77 19.96 8.40
C GLY A 348 -30.72 21.48 8.28
N GLU A 349 -30.05 21.98 7.25
CA GLU A 349 -29.86 23.40 7.01
C GLU A 349 -30.72 23.88 5.83
N ASN A 350 -31.44 24.98 6.04
CA ASN A 350 -32.08 25.73 4.97
C ASN A 350 -31.19 26.92 4.58
N ALA A 351 -30.67 26.92 3.37
CA ALA A 351 -29.75 27.92 2.86
C ALA A 351 -30.37 28.70 1.69
N THR A 352 -30.06 29.98 1.62
CA THR A 352 -30.47 30.85 0.52
C THR A 352 -29.23 31.50 -0.08
N VAL A 353 -29.02 31.37 -1.39
CA VAL A 353 -27.83 31.89 -2.08
C VAL A 353 -28.22 32.67 -3.33
N ALA A 354 -27.32 33.54 -3.81
CA ALA A 354 -27.51 34.26 -5.06
C ALA A 354 -27.35 33.33 -6.28
N GLU A 355 -27.94 33.72 -7.41
CA GLU A 355 -27.76 32.97 -8.67
C GLU A 355 -26.28 32.80 -9.03
N GLY A 356 -25.89 31.58 -9.40
CA GLY A 356 -24.51 31.20 -9.70
C GLY A 356 -23.65 30.80 -8.48
N ALA A 357 -24.15 30.96 -7.24
CA ALA A 357 -23.45 30.51 -6.05
C ALA A 357 -23.66 29.01 -5.77
N VAL A 358 -22.63 28.36 -5.24
CA VAL A 358 -22.65 26.95 -4.81
C VAL A 358 -22.69 26.90 -3.29
N LYS A 359 -23.58 26.09 -2.72
CA LYS A 359 -23.67 25.82 -1.28
C LYS A 359 -23.10 24.44 -0.98
N LEU A 360 -22.18 24.37 -0.01
CA LEU A 360 -21.67 23.11 0.51
C LEU A 360 -22.52 22.68 1.73
N PHE A 361 -23.29 21.61 1.58
CA PHE A 361 -24.00 20.96 2.68
C PHE A 361 -23.11 19.91 3.32
N THR A 362 -23.18 19.78 4.65
CA THR A 362 -22.48 18.76 5.42
C THR A 362 -23.52 17.92 6.15
N CYS A 363 -23.39 16.59 6.05
CA CYS A 363 -24.25 15.67 6.78
C CYS A 363 -23.77 15.59 8.24
N SER A 364 -24.54 16.19 9.15
CA SER A 364 -24.22 16.28 10.58
C SER A 364 -24.65 15.00 11.30
N VAL A 365 -23.85 13.94 11.14
CA VAL A 365 -24.07 12.62 11.76
C VAL A 365 -22.85 12.16 12.52
N ASP A 366 -23.07 11.31 13.50
CA ASP A 366 -22.04 10.61 14.28
C ASP A 366 -22.41 9.13 14.37
N GLY A 367 -21.41 8.26 14.52
CA GLY A 367 -21.61 6.82 14.55
C GLY A 367 -20.28 6.09 14.60
N ASN A 368 -20.24 4.99 15.34
CA ASN A 368 -19.08 4.11 15.39
C ASN A 368 -19.53 2.65 15.21
N PRO A 369 -19.19 1.96 14.11
CA PRO A 369 -18.24 2.34 13.07
C PRO A 369 -18.69 3.56 12.24
N GLU A 370 -17.72 4.24 11.63
CA GLU A 370 -17.96 5.44 10.80
C GLU A 370 -19.05 5.16 9.76
N PRO A 371 -20.12 5.98 9.72
CA PRO A 371 -21.24 5.73 8.84
C PRO A 371 -20.90 6.01 7.37
N GLY A 372 -21.36 5.13 6.49
CA GLY A 372 -21.40 5.42 5.05
C GLY A 372 -22.49 6.46 4.77
N ILE A 373 -22.16 7.48 3.97
CA ILE A 373 -23.07 8.59 3.67
C ILE A 373 -23.35 8.65 2.15
N GLU A 374 -24.63 8.66 1.80
CA GLU A 374 -25.14 8.80 0.44
C GLU A 374 -26.10 10.00 0.36
N TRP A 375 -25.94 10.85 -0.66
CA TRP A 375 -26.78 12.03 -0.87
C TRP A 375 -27.84 11.80 -1.93
N TYR A 376 -29.07 12.21 -1.63
CA TYR A 376 -30.22 12.07 -2.51
C TYR A 376 -30.84 13.43 -2.82
N SER A 377 -31.33 13.59 -4.05
CA SER A 377 -32.21 14.71 -4.40
C SER A 377 -33.65 14.37 -4.06
N GLU A 378 -34.34 15.22 -3.30
CA GLU A 378 -35.78 15.05 -3.00
C GLU A 378 -36.66 15.26 -4.25
N ASN A 379 -36.15 15.88 -5.30
CA ASN A 379 -36.93 16.12 -6.52
C ASN A 379 -37.14 14.83 -7.34
N ASN A 380 -36.22 13.88 -7.30
CA ASN A 380 -36.27 12.70 -8.17
C ASN A 380 -35.75 11.40 -7.53
N GLY A 381 -35.36 11.43 -6.25
CA GLY A 381 -34.86 10.25 -5.53
C GLY A 381 -33.52 9.70 -6.01
N ARG A 382 -32.79 10.43 -6.87
CA ARG A 382 -31.49 9.96 -7.40
C ARG A 382 -30.35 10.22 -6.43
N ILE A 383 -29.40 9.28 -6.39
CA ILE A 383 -28.11 9.45 -5.72
C ILE A 383 -27.30 10.50 -6.47
N LEU A 384 -26.80 11.48 -5.73
CA LEU A 384 -25.99 12.58 -6.25
C LEU A 384 -24.51 12.37 -6.00
N SER A 385 -24.15 11.99 -4.77
CA SER A 385 -22.78 11.80 -4.34
C SER A 385 -22.70 10.90 -3.11
N ASN A 386 -21.50 10.41 -2.83
CA ASN A 386 -21.16 9.73 -1.60
C ASN A 386 -20.17 10.58 -0.80
N GLY A 387 -20.23 10.48 0.52
CA GLY A 387 -19.33 11.17 1.43
C GLY A 387 -20.01 12.27 2.24
N LYS A 388 -19.24 12.86 3.17
CA LYS A 388 -19.77 13.73 4.23
C LYS A 388 -20.34 15.05 3.73
N GLN A 389 -19.98 15.49 2.52
CA GLN A 389 -20.36 16.78 1.98
C GLN A 389 -20.96 16.68 0.57
N LEU A 390 -21.86 17.62 0.26
CA LEU A 390 -22.49 17.78 -1.06
C LEU A 390 -22.40 19.24 -1.51
N GLU A 391 -21.89 19.45 -2.71
CA GLU A 391 -21.96 20.74 -3.40
C GLU A 391 -23.28 20.86 -4.17
N ALA A 392 -24.15 21.75 -3.71
CA ALA A 392 -25.44 22.04 -4.30
C ALA A 392 -25.42 23.38 -5.04
N SER A 393 -25.76 23.35 -6.33
CA SER A 393 -25.82 24.52 -7.22
C SER A 393 -27.22 24.75 -7.82
N LYS A 394 -28.20 23.93 -7.44
CA LYS A 394 -29.58 24.02 -7.90
C LYS A 394 -30.51 24.20 -6.72
N SER A 395 -31.60 24.94 -6.92
CA SER A 395 -32.64 24.99 -5.89
C SER A 395 -33.32 23.63 -5.73
N GLY A 396 -33.64 23.28 -4.50
CA GLY A 396 -34.23 22.00 -4.14
C GLY A 396 -33.78 21.51 -2.77
N CYS A 397 -34.39 20.43 -2.31
CA CYS A 397 -33.99 19.78 -1.07
C CYS A 397 -33.13 18.54 -1.36
N TYR A 398 -32.14 18.35 -0.52
CA TYR A 398 -31.08 17.34 -0.61
C TYR A 398 -31.01 16.62 0.72
N THR A 399 -31.16 15.30 0.71
CA THR A 399 -31.16 14.53 1.94
C THR A 399 -29.99 13.58 1.97
N CYS A 400 -29.16 13.68 3.01
CA CYS A 400 -28.15 12.66 3.26
C CYS A 400 -28.78 11.49 4.02
N VAL A 401 -28.44 10.27 3.60
CA VAL A 401 -28.72 9.02 4.30
C VAL A 401 -27.40 8.50 4.84
N ALA A 402 -27.29 8.43 6.15
CA ALA A 402 -26.11 7.92 6.84
C ALA A 402 -26.44 6.61 7.54
N SER A 403 -25.60 5.60 7.35
CA SER A 403 -25.81 4.29 7.95
C SER A 403 -24.50 3.61 8.27
N ASN A 404 -24.42 2.97 9.42
CA ASN A 404 -23.40 1.98 9.74
C ASN A 404 -24.05 0.59 9.87
N ASN A 405 -23.25 -0.40 10.23
CA ASN A 405 -23.70 -1.79 10.44
C ASN A 405 -24.46 -2.02 11.76
N ILE A 406 -24.89 -0.93 12.42
CA ILE A 406 -25.54 -0.95 13.73
C ILE A 406 -26.81 -0.10 13.67
N GLY A 407 -27.96 -0.74 13.84
CA GLY A 407 -29.24 -0.04 13.88
C GLY A 407 -29.70 0.49 12.50
N PRO A 408 -30.79 1.28 12.49
CA PRO A 408 -31.37 1.81 11.27
C PRO A 408 -30.59 3.02 10.71
N PRO A 409 -30.74 3.32 9.40
CA PRO A 409 -30.15 4.52 8.79
C PRO A 409 -30.81 5.81 9.31
N VAL A 410 -30.03 6.89 9.35
CA VAL A 410 -30.49 8.25 9.71
C VAL A 410 -30.55 9.14 8.47
N ASN A 411 -31.55 10.02 8.42
CA ASN A 411 -31.78 10.96 7.34
C ASN A 411 -31.76 12.43 7.79
N ILE A 412 -31.03 13.29 7.07
CA ILE A 412 -31.01 14.74 7.34
C ILE A 412 -31.22 15.51 6.03
N THR A 413 -32.28 16.33 5.97
CA THR A 413 -32.69 17.08 4.77
C THR A 413 -32.22 18.52 4.83
N HIS A 414 -31.52 18.96 3.79
CA HIS A 414 -31.04 20.34 3.59
C HIS A 414 -31.73 20.95 2.38
N CYS A 415 -32.22 22.19 2.48
CA CYS A 415 -32.90 22.85 1.37
C CYS A 415 -32.14 24.08 0.89
N LEU A 416 -31.97 24.21 -0.42
CA LEU A 416 -31.33 25.36 -1.07
C LEU A 416 -32.36 26.16 -1.86
N ALA A 417 -32.46 27.45 -1.56
CA ALA A 417 -33.17 28.43 -2.37
C ALA A 417 -32.14 29.33 -3.09
N ILE A 418 -32.27 29.47 -4.41
CA ILE A 418 -31.43 30.37 -5.19
C ILE A 418 -32.30 31.57 -5.58
N ILE A 419 -31.93 32.76 -5.11
CA ILE A 419 -32.68 33.99 -5.42
C ILE A 419 -31.93 34.75 -6.49
N ASN A 420 -32.65 35.12 -7.55
CA ASN A 420 -32.11 36.00 -8.57
C ASN A 420 -32.38 37.46 -8.20
N ALA A 421 -31.32 38.25 -8.05
CA ALA A 421 -31.44 39.68 -7.78
C ALA A 421 -31.61 40.47 -9.09
N SER A 422 -32.60 40.11 -9.93
CA SER A 422 -33.09 40.98 -11.01
C SER A 422 -34.47 40.55 -11.53
N LEU A 423 -35.47 41.40 -11.24
CA LEU A 423 -36.72 41.64 -11.99
C LEU A 423 -37.82 40.55 -12.06
N THR A 424 -38.94 40.91 -11.44
CA THR A 424 -40.27 41.03 -12.06
C THR A 424 -40.42 40.41 -13.46
N SER A 425 -41.11 39.29 -13.56
CA SER A 425 -42.31 39.09 -14.38
C SER A 425 -42.53 37.59 -14.50
N VAL A 426 -43.72 37.17 -14.08
CA VAL A 426 -44.22 35.81 -14.26
C VAL A 426 -44.53 35.60 -15.74
N PRO A 427 -43.92 34.64 -16.45
CA PRO A 427 -44.50 34.09 -17.65
C PRO A 427 -45.43 32.92 -17.26
N PRO A 428 -46.57 32.76 -17.93
CA PRO A 428 -47.44 31.61 -17.70
C PRO A 428 -46.79 30.33 -18.21
N SER A 429 -46.98 29.28 -17.44
CA SER A 429 -46.51 27.91 -17.61
C SER A 429 -46.67 27.40 -19.05
N ILE A 430 -45.58 26.89 -19.62
CA ILE A 430 -45.57 26.12 -20.86
C ILE A 430 -46.06 24.71 -20.52
N ILE A 431 -47.22 24.35 -21.08
CA ILE A 431 -47.87 23.04 -20.99
C ILE A 431 -47.12 22.09 -21.94
N SER A 432 -46.52 21.04 -21.38
CA SER A 432 -46.08 19.88 -22.16
C SER A 432 -47.29 19.01 -22.55
N PRO A 433 -47.33 18.41 -23.75
CA PRO A 433 -48.45 17.57 -24.17
C PRO A 433 -48.37 16.21 -23.45
N GLY A 434 -49.33 15.97 -22.55
CA GLY A 434 -49.46 14.76 -21.74
C GLY A 434 -49.33 15.07 -20.25
N GLY A 435 -50.45 15.11 -19.55
CA GLY A 435 -50.49 15.32 -18.10
C GLY A 435 -49.70 14.24 -17.35
N ALA A 436 -48.55 14.61 -16.83
CA ALA A 436 -47.78 13.80 -15.88
C ALA A 436 -47.90 14.45 -14.49
N VAL A 437 -48.20 13.64 -13.47
CA VAL A 437 -48.30 14.11 -12.08
C VAL A 437 -47.26 13.41 -11.23
N GLU A 438 -46.31 14.17 -10.69
CA GLU A 438 -45.29 13.71 -9.75
C GLU A 438 -45.84 13.62 -8.33
N ALA A 439 -45.51 12.52 -7.65
CA ALA A 439 -45.87 12.29 -6.25
C ALA A 439 -44.89 11.39 -5.52
N LYS A 440 -44.99 11.42 -4.19
CA LYS A 440 -44.20 10.60 -3.27
C LYS A 440 -45.09 10.01 -2.19
N VAL A 441 -44.82 8.76 -1.83
CA VAL A 441 -45.51 8.04 -0.74
C VAL A 441 -44.46 7.41 0.15
N MET A 442 -44.61 7.58 1.46
CA MET A 442 -43.79 6.89 2.45
C MET A 442 -44.49 5.60 2.85
N ILE A 443 -43.78 4.47 2.74
CA ILE A 443 -44.28 3.15 3.17
C ILE A 443 -43.45 2.71 4.38
N ALA A 444 -44.10 2.59 5.54
CA ALA A 444 -43.48 2.14 6.78
C ALA A 444 -43.24 0.63 6.70
N ARG A 445 -42.01 0.25 6.35
CA ARG A 445 -41.58 -1.15 6.33
C ARG A 445 -40.12 -1.26 6.72
N ASP A 446 -39.84 -2.16 7.65
CA ASP A 446 -38.49 -2.45 8.11
C ASP A 446 -37.78 -3.37 7.09
N TYR A 447 -37.22 -2.77 6.04
CA TYR A 447 -36.36 -3.46 5.06
C TYR A 447 -35.04 -2.70 4.95
N SER A 448 -34.09 -3.06 5.81
CA SER A 448 -32.90 -2.26 6.07
C SER A 448 -31.93 -2.10 4.89
N ASP A 449 -31.97 -2.89 3.80
CA ASP A 449 -30.81 -2.89 2.87
C ASP A 449 -31.03 -3.10 1.37
N PHE A 450 -32.25 -3.40 0.88
CA PHE A 450 -32.39 -4.01 -0.46
C PHE A 450 -32.77 -3.08 -1.63
N TYR A 451 -33.09 -1.81 -1.39
CA TYR A 451 -33.65 -0.91 -2.42
C TYR A 451 -32.68 0.08 -3.07
N ARG A 452 -31.36 -0.08 -2.86
CA ARG A 452 -30.31 0.83 -3.37
C ARG A 452 -30.25 0.96 -4.91
N ASN A 453 -30.80 -0.02 -5.64
CA ASN A 453 -30.85 -0.01 -7.10
C ASN A 453 -32.24 -0.46 -7.56
N LEU A 454 -32.95 0.35 -8.36
CA LEU A 454 -34.23 -0.02 -8.97
C LEU A 454 -34.13 -1.32 -9.79
N ASP A 455 -32.94 -1.61 -10.33
CA ASP A 455 -32.67 -2.82 -11.10
C ASP A 455 -32.34 -4.06 -10.26
N SER A 456 -32.22 -3.94 -8.93
CA SER A 456 -32.01 -5.10 -8.07
C SER A 456 -33.23 -6.03 -8.11
N GLY A 457 -33.02 -7.34 -8.03
CA GLY A 457 -34.13 -8.32 -8.03
C GLY A 457 -35.22 -8.00 -6.99
N PRO A 458 -34.86 -7.65 -5.74
CA PRO A 458 -35.81 -7.21 -4.71
C PRO A 458 -36.50 -5.88 -5.02
N SER A 459 -35.78 -4.88 -5.54
CA SER A 459 -36.40 -3.62 -5.99
C SER A 459 -37.38 -3.84 -7.12
N LYS A 460 -37.07 -4.67 -8.13
CA LYS A 460 -38.00 -4.99 -9.22
C LYS A 460 -39.28 -5.65 -8.71
N LYS A 461 -39.17 -6.56 -7.75
CA LYS A 461 -40.34 -7.18 -7.09
C LYS A 461 -41.19 -6.15 -6.35
N PHE A 462 -40.55 -5.23 -5.63
CA PHE A 462 -41.23 -4.17 -4.91
C PHE A 462 -41.87 -3.14 -5.85
N VAL A 463 -41.16 -2.68 -6.87
CA VAL A 463 -41.69 -1.78 -7.91
C VAL A 463 -42.88 -2.42 -8.61
N ALA A 464 -42.79 -3.71 -8.97
CA ALA A 464 -43.90 -4.42 -9.59
C ALA A 464 -45.13 -4.51 -8.67
N TRP A 465 -44.92 -4.82 -7.39
CA TRP A 465 -46.00 -4.80 -6.40
C TRP A 465 -46.60 -3.39 -6.22
N PHE A 466 -45.76 -2.36 -6.12
CA PHE A 466 -46.20 -0.98 -5.94
C PHE A 466 -47.04 -0.50 -7.14
N VAL A 467 -46.55 -0.74 -8.37
CA VAL A 467 -47.29 -0.41 -9.60
C VAL A 467 -48.60 -1.17 -9.67
N GLN A 468 -48.62 -2.46 -9.30
CA GLN A 468 -49.86 -3.25 -9.26
C GLN A 468 -50.88 -2.67 -8.27
N GLU A 469 -50.43 -2.16 -7.13
CA GLU A 469 -51.32 -1.54 -6.14
C GLU A 469 -51.84 -0.18 -6.63
N MET A 470 -51.00 0.61 -7.31
CA MET A 470 -51.40 1.84 -7.98
C MET A 470 -52.45 1.58 -9.06
N ASP A 471 -52.28 0.54 -9.88
CA ASP A 471 -53.24 0.16 -10.91
C ASP A 471 -54.62 -0.18 -10.32
N LYS A 472 -54.68 -0.79 -9.12
CA LYS A 472 -55.95 -1.03 -8.41
C LYS A 472 -56.62 0.27 -7.98
N ILE A 473 -55.85 1.23 -7.46
CA ILE A 473 -56.36 2.53 -6.99
C ILE A 473 -56.92 3.36 -8.15
N TYR A 474 -56.27 3.30 -9.33
CA TYR A 474 -56.64 4.08 -10.51
C TYR A 474 -57.49 3.31 -11.53
N MET A 475 -57.91 2.07 -11.23
CA MET A 475 -58.65 1.19 -12.14
C MET A 475 -59.92 1.83 -12.74
N ASN A 476 -60.58 2.72 -11.99
CA ASN A 476 -61.82 3.39 -12.40
C ASN A 476 -61.62 4.81 -12.98
N MET A 477 -60.37 5.23 -13.21
CA MET A 477 -60.06 6.54 -13.81
C MET A 477 -59.67 6.36 -15.28
N PRO A 478 -60.54 6.66 -16.25
CA PRO A 478 -60.28 6.41 -17.67
C PRO A 478 -59.11 7.22 -18.24
N GLU A 479 -58.81 8.37 -17.63
CA GLU A 479 -57.68 9.23 -17.98
C GLU A 479 -56.32 8.64 -17.55
N TYR A 480 -56.28 7.70 -16.59
CA TYR A 480 -55.03 7.07 -16.15
C TYR A 480 -54.44 6.18 -17.25
N ASN A 481 -53.11 6.23 -17.41
CA ASN A 481 -52.37 5.44 -18.36
C ASN A 481 -51.49 4.40 -17.65
N TRP A 482 -50.50 4.85 -16.87
CA TRP A 482 -49.57 3.98 -16.13
C TRP A 482 -48.79 4.77 -15.06
N THR A 483 -48.16 4.05 -14.13
CA THR A 483 -47.30 4.62 -13.07
C THR A 483 -45.83 4.28 -13.31
N LEU A 484 -44.95 5.29 -13.26
CA LEU A 484 -43.49 5.12 -13.30
C LEU A 484 -42.90 5.30 -11.90
N VAL A 485 -42.29 4.27 -11.31
CA VAL A 485 -41.45 4.47 -10.12
C VAL A 485 -40.11 5.04 -10.57
N THR A 486 -39.81 6.26 -10.14
CA THR A 486 -38.60 7.01 -10.52
C THR A 486 -37.46 6.86 -9.52
N GLY A 487 -37.76 6.47 -8.29
CA GLY A 487 -36.75 6.26 -7.25
C GLY A 487 -37.30 5.53 -6.02
N LEU A 488 -36.43 4.77 -5.36
CA LEU A 488 -36.67 4.15 -4.06
C LEU A 488 -35.56 4.59 -3.11
N ARG A 489 -35.91 4.87 -1.86
CA ARG A 489 -34.96 5.28 -0.82
C ARG A 489 -34.93 4.26 0.33
N PRO A 490 -33.74 3.82 0.80
CA PRO A 490 -33.62 2.93 1.95
C PRO A 490 -33.93 3.64 3.28
N GLY A 491 -34.43 2.89 4.28
CA GLY A 491 -35.00 3.40 5.53
C GLY A 491 -36.53 3.30 5.53
N SER A 492 -37.24 4.36 5.93
CA SER A 492 -38.66 4.52 5.57
C SER A 492 -38.76 4.51 4.04
N VAL A 493 -39.40 3.52 3.43
CA VAL A 493 -39.37 3.35 1.97
C VAL A 493 -40.16 4.49 1.32
N ILE A 494 -39.48 5.58 0.96
CA ILE A 494 -40.06 6.68 0.19
C ILE A 494 -39.99 6.30 -1.29
N VAL A 495 -41.18 6.13 -1.87
CA VAL A 495 -41.34 5.80 -3.29
C VAL A 495 -41.60 7.10 -4.05
N HIS A 496 -40.68 7.47 -4.94
CA HIS A 496 -40.87 8.55 -5.90
C HIS A 496 -41.47 7.97 -7.16
N PHE A 497 -42.56 8.55 -7.66
CA PHE A 497 -43.22 8.06 -8.86
C PHE A 497 -43.94 9.15 -9.66
N ILE A 498 -44.17 8.87 -10.93
CA ILE A 498 -44.90 9.71 -11.88
C ILE A 498 -46.13 8.96 -12.34
N LEU A 499 -47.29 9.60 -12.24
CA LEU A 499 -48.54 9.15 -12.83
C LEU A 499 -48.67 9.74 -14.23
N HIS A 500 -48.75 8.90 -15.25
CA HIS A 500 -49.01 9.33 -16.61
C HIS A 500 -50.50 9.23 -16.93
N PHE A 501 -51.06 10.31 -17.47
CA PHE A 501 -52.45 10.39 -17.92
C PHE A 501 -52.52 10.53 -19.45
N LYS A 502 -53.60 10.02 -20.05
CA LYS A 502 -53.88 10.10 -21.50
C LYS A 502 -54.28 11.51 -21.93
N THR A 503 -54.78 12.32 -20.98
CA THR A 503 -55.21 13.70 -21.15
C THR A 503 -54.66 14.55 -20.01
N ASP A 504 -54.67 15.87 -20.15
CA ASP A 504 -54.21 16.74 -19.06
C ASP A 504 -55.13 16.65 -17.83
N VAL A 505 -54.53 16.39 -16.68
CA VAL A 505 -55.22 16.24 -15.39
C VAL A 505 -54.52 17.15 -14.37
N THR A 506 -55.30 17.91 -13.60
CA THR A 506 -54.75 18.75 -12.53
C THR A 506 -54.12 17.87 -11.44
N ARG A 507 -53.06 18.34 -10.77
CA ARG A 507 -52.37 17.61 -9.69
C ARG A 507 -53.36 17.10 -8.63
N GLU A 508 -54.31 17.93 -8.23
CA GLU A 508 -55.36 17.58 -7.26
C GLU A 508 -56.27 16.44 -7.74
N LYS A 509 -56.76 16.52 -9.00
CA LYS A 509 -57.59 15.45 -9.58
C LYS A 509 -56.79 14.16 -9.75
N GLY A 510 -55.52 14.27 -10.14
CA GLY A 510 -54.62 13.14 -10.34
C GLY A 510 -54.25 12.42 -9.05
N LEU A 511 -54.18 13.11 -7.90
CA LEU A 511 -53.76 12.52 -6.62
C LEU A 511 -54.93 12.19 -5.67
N LYS A 512 -56.15 12.63 -6.00
CA LYS A 512 -57.34 12.43 -5.17
C LYS A 512 -57.59 10.96 -4.80
N ASN A 513 -57.46 10.03 -5.75
CA ASN A 513 -57.73 8.61 -5.50
C ASN A 513 -56.69 8.00 -4.55
N LEU A 514 -55.42 8.38 -4.71
CA LEU A 514 -54.35 7.94 -3.83
C LEU A 514 -54.51 8.48 -2.41
N TRP A 515 -54.86 9.77 -2.28
CA TRP A 515 -55.13 10.38 -0.99
C TRP A 515 -56.27 9.65 -0.26
N VAL A 516 -57.39 9.41 -0.94
CA VAL A 516 -58.52 8.66 -0.36
C VAL A 516 -58.13 7.23 0.03
N ALA A 517 -57.33 6.54 -0.79
CA ALA A 517 -56.87 5.18 -0.50
C ALA A 517 -56.00 5.10 0.76
N ILE A 518 -55.08 6.04 0.95
CA ILE A 518 -54.18 6.06 2.10
C ILE A 518 -54.88 6.61 3.35
N SER A 519 -55.64 7.70 3.23
CA SER A 519 -56.29 8.38 4.37
C SER A 519 -57.46 7.60 4.98
N SER A 520 -58.06 6.65 4.26
CA SER A 520 -59.18 5.85 4.79
C SER A 520 -58.73 4.73 5.73
N ASN A 521 -57.57 4.10 5.47
CA ASN A 521 -57.09 2.94 6.23
C ASN A 521 -55.69 3.12 6.84
N GLY A 522 -55.03 4.26 6.62
CA GLY A 522 -53.64 4.49 7.05
C GLY A 522 -52.62 3.53 6.40
N THR A 523 -53.04 2.82 5.34
CA THR A 523 -52.28 1.75 4.73
C THR A 523 -52.36 1.81 3.21
N PHE A 524 -51.28 1.39 2.54
CA PHE A 524 -51.19 1.20 1.10
C PHE A 524 -50.89 -0.27 0.83
N GLY A 525 -51.85 -1.00 0.24
CA GLY A 525 -51.72 -2.45 0.01
C GLY A 525 -51.52 -3.26 1.30
N GLY A 526 -52.11 -2.82 2.42
CA GLY A 526 -52.03 -3.49 3.73
C GLY A 526 -50.77 -3.21 4.54
N ILE A 527 -49.95 -2.23 4.12
CA ILE A 527 -48.75 -1.76 4.84
C ILE A 527 -48.99 -0.32 5.26
N GLU A 528 -48.59 0.05 6.48
CA GLU A 528 -48.68 1.44 6.94
C GLU A 528 -48.01 2.39 5.93
N ALA A 529 -48.76 3.41 5.52
CA ALA A 529 -48.30 4.35 4.52
C ALA A 529 -48.80 5.75 4.83
N GLU A 530 -47.96 6.73 4.53
CA GLU A 530 -48.27 8.14 4.71
C GLU A 530 -48.02 8.87 3.38
N TYR A 531 -48.99 9.69 3.00
CA TYR A 531 -48.85 10.57 1.85
C TYR A 531 -48.01 11.78 2.24
N VAL A 532 -46.92 12.04 1.52
CA VAL A 532 -46.03 13.17 1.82
C VAL A 532 -46.44 14.35 0.95
N SER A 533 -47.25 15.27 1.49
CA SER A 533 -47.54 16.55 0.84
C SER A 533 -46.27 17.41 0.80
N ASP A 534 -46.00 18.08 -0.32
CA ASP A 534 -44.99 19.14 -0.38
C ASP A 534 -45.50 20.39 0.36
N GLU A 535 -45.60 20.32 1.69
CA GLU A 535 -45.74 21.51 2.52
C GLU A 535 -44.38 21.99 2.99
N SER A 536 -43.67 22.67 2.09
CA SER A 536 -42.60 23.62 2.46
C SER A 536 -42.68 24.87 1.59
N ALA A 537 -43.84 25.53 1.62
CA ALA A 537 -43.98 26.93 1.28
C ALA A 537 -44.85 27.56 2.38
N THR A 538 -44.20 28.22 3.32
CA THR A 538 -44.82 28.91 4.45
C THR A 538 -45.82 29.97 3.97
N SER A 539 -46.90 30.10 4.75
CA SER A 539 -48.08 30.94 4.54
C SER A 539 -47.81 32.45 4.46
N PRO A 540 -48.81 33.23 3.99
CA PRO A 540 -49.04 34.56 4.52
C PRO A 540 -50.42 34.62 5.19
N THR A 541 -50.44 34.69 6.52
CA THR A 541 -51.53 35.35 7.25
C THR A 541 -51.21 36.85 7.27
N PRO A 542 -52.18 37.73 6.95
CA PRO A 542 -52.59 38.64 8.01
C PRO A 542 -54.09 38.99 8.00
N ALA A 543 -54.71 39.01 9.17
CA ALA A 543 -56.01 39.66 9.38
C ALA A 543 -55.89 40.82 10.39
N SER A 544 -55.93 42.04 9.85
CA SER A 544 -56.46 43.31 10.41
C SER A 544 -55.73 43.98 11.61
N PRO A 545 -56.00 45.26 11.97
CA PRO A 545 -56.93 46.26 11.37
C PRO A 545 -56.33 47.68 11.17
N LYS A 546 -56.95 48.52 10.32
CA LYS A 546 -57.37 49.92 10.62
C LYS A 546 -57.90 50.70 9.41
N SER A 547 -58.94 51.46 9.69
CA SER A 547 -59.71 52.41 8.88
C SER A 547 -58.92 53.63 8.37
N ALA A 548 -59.26 54.12 7.17
CA ALA A 548 -59.46 55.55 6.86
C ALA A 548 -59.90 55.78 5.38
N GLY A 549 -60.94 56.58 5.17
CA GLY A 549 -60.94 57.63 4.13
C GLY A 549 -61.55 57.37 2.73
N ILE A 550 -62.88 57.49 2.63
CA ILE A 550 -63.68 58.40 1.76
C ILE A 550 -63.10 58.94 0.41
N ARG A 551 -64.01 58.95 -0.60
CA ARG A 551 -64.11 59.73 -1.88
C ARG A 551 -63.19 59.29 -3.03
N GLU A 552 -63.64 59.23 -4.28
CA GLU A 552 -64.84 59.74 -4.97
C GLU A 552 -65.16 58.83 -6.17
#